data_AF-A0A624AZ57-F1
#
_entry.id   AF-A0A624AZ57-F1
#
_cell.length_a   1.000
_cell.length_b   1.000
_cell.length_c   1.000
_cell.angle_alpha   90.00
_cell.angle_beta   90.00
_cell.angle_gamma   90.00
#
_symmetry.space_group_name_H-M   'P 1'
#
loop_
_entity.id
_entity.type
_entity.pdbx_description
1 polymer ?
#
loop_
_entity_poly.entity_id
_entity_poly.type
_entity_poly.pdbx_seq_one_letter_code
_entity_poly.pdbx_strand_id
1 'polypeptide(L)'
;MTTHHTTTQKIHHVRDWRASGLTRLQYCRLHGLSSHAFHEWLRLPDDGVSVAEEPVLLPVYIQPSPDPAPASGIITLHLPGGCRIDCLPAQLPDVLKAVKHADA
;
A
#
# COMPACT_ATOMS: atom_id res chain seq x y z
N MET A 1 -12.48 28.51 18.61
CA MET A 1 -13.21 27.95 19.76
C MET A 1 -12.64 26.57 20.05
N THR A 2 -11.88 26.40 21.13
CA THR A 2 -11.35 25.10 21.54
C THR A 2 -12.45 24.34 22.26
N THR A 3 -13.20 23.52 21.52
CA THR A 3 -14.10 22.52 22.10
C THR A 3 -13.27 21.54 22.91
N HIS A 4 -13.34 21.65 24.24
CA HIS A 4 -12.69 20.74 25.15
C HIS A 4 -13.40 19.38 25.07
N HIS A 5 -12.73 18.41 24.46
CA HIS A 5 -13.18 17.02 24.45
C HIS A 5 -12.54 16.28 25.62
N THR A 6 -13.32 15.49 26.35
CA THR A 6 -12.79 14.60 27.39
C THR A 6 -12.00 13.46 26.74
N THR A 7 -11.10 12.83 27.49
CA THR A 7 -10.28 11.70 26.98
C THR A 7 -11.16 10.59 26.41
N THR A 8 -12.26 10.24 27.09
CA THR A 8 -13.23 9.25 26.64
C THR A 8 -13.89 9.62 25.31
N GLN A 9 -14.27 10.90 25.12
CA GLN A 9 -14.86 11.37 23.86
C GLN A 9 -13.86 11.29 22.70
N LYS A 10 -12.59 11.62 22.94
CA LYS A 10 -11.53 11.52 21.93
C LYS A 10 -11.35 10.07 21.47
N ILE A 11 -11.32 9.12 22.41
CA ILE A 11 -11.19 7.70 22.13
C ILE A 11 -12.39 7.18 21.33
N HIS A 12 -13.62 7.57 21.72
CA HIS A 12 -14.82 7.20 20.98
C HIS A 12 -14.77 7.68 19.53
N HIS A 13 -14.39 8.94 19.30
CA HIS A 13 -14.22 9.46 17.94
C HIS A 13 -13.16 8.73 17.12
N VAL A 14 -12.04 8.32 17.73
CA VAL A 14 -11.01 7.54 17.04
C VAL A 14 -11.51 6.14 16.67
N ARG A 15 -12.28 5.48 17.56
CA ARG A 15 -12.88 4.16 17.30
C ARG A 15 -13.92 4.24 16.19
N ASP A 16 -14.85 5.20 16.25
CA ASP A 16 -15.85 5.44 15.22
C ASP A 16 -15.21 5.75 13.87
N TRP A 17 -14.16 6.58 13.87
CA TRP A 17 -13.41 6.90 12.66
C TRP A 17 -12.78 5.66 12.04
N ARG A 18 -12.09 4.82 12.83
CA ARG A 18 -11.48 3.57 12.35
C ARG A 18 -12.53 2.61 11.76
N ALA A 19 -13.70 2.52 12.38
CA ALA A 19 -14.79 1.68 11.88
C ALA A 19 -15.50 2.25 10.64
N SER A 20 -15.49 3.58 10.46
CA SER A 20 -16.21 4.25 9.37
C SER A 20 -15.59 4.07 7.98
N GLY A 21 -14.31 3.70 7.90
CA GLY A 21 -13.57 3.64 6.63
C GLY A 21 -13.34 5.01 5.96
N LEU A 22 -13.69 6.12 6.64
CA LEU A 22 -13.52 7.47 6.12
C LEU A 22 -12.07 7.93 6.23
N THR A 23 -11.62 8.78 5.31
CA THR A 23 -10.36 9.49 5.51
C THR A 23 -10.47 10.46 6.68
N ARG A 24 -9.35 10.74 7.35
CA ARG A 24 -9.29 11.67 8.49
C ARG A 24 -9.96 13.02 8.19
N LEU A 25 -9.70 13.58 7.01
CA LEU A 25 -10.26 14.87 6.59
C LEU A 25 -11.78 14.82 6.43
N GLN A 26 -12.31 13.73 5.86
CA GLN A 26 -13.76 13.53 5.72
C GLN A 26 -14.42 13.42 7.10
N TYR A 27 -13.86 12.61 7.99
CA TYR A 27 -14.37 12.45 9.34
C TYR A 27 -14.34 13.77 10.12
N CYS A 28 -13.22 14.51 10.07
CA CYS A 28 -13.11 15.79 10.74
C CYS A 28 -14.11 16.83 10.19
N ARG A 29 -14.36 16.87 8.88
CA ARG A 29 -15.36 17.76 8.27
C ARG A 29 -16.77 17.40 8.71
N LEU A 30 -17.11 16.11 8.74
CA LEU A 30 -18.44 15.63 9.11
C LEU A 30 -18.77 15.94 10.57
N HIS A 31 -17.79 15.76 11.46
CA HIS A 31 -17.96 15.92 12.90
C HIS A 31 -17.54 17.30 13.43
N GLY A 32 -17.18 18.25 12.55
CA GLY A 32 -16.77 19.60 12.95
C GLY A 32 -15.49 19.65 13.78
N LEU A 33 -14.61 18.65 13.62
CA LEU A 33 -13.38 18.50 14.40
C LEU A 33 -12.20 19.19 13.71
N SER A 34 -11.29 19.72 14.50
CA SER A 34 -10.00 20.21 13.99
C SER A 34 -9.12 19.03 13.59
N SER A 35 -8.70 18.98 12.32
CA SER A 35 -7.79 17.92 11.84
C SER A 35 -6.46 17.87 12.59
N HIS A 36 -5.99 19.02 13.11
CA HIS A 36 -4.76 19.08 13.91
C HIS A 36 -4.99 18.46 15.29
N ALA A 37 -6.07 18.84 15.98
CA ALA A 37 -6.41 18.29 17.29
C ALA A 37 -6.67 16.78 17.19
N PHE A 38 -7.40 16.34 16.15
CA PHE A 38 -7.69 14.93 15.91
C PHE A 38 -6.43 14.11 15.63
N HIS A 39 -5.42 14.68 14.96
CA HIS A 39 -4.13 14.00 14.76
C HIS A 39 -3.44 13.68 16.09
N GLU A 40 -3.43 14.62 17.04
CA GLU A 40 -2.91 14.37 18.38
C GLU A 40 -3.71 13.30 19.12
N TRP A 41 -5.01 13.18 18.83
CA TRP A 41 -5.86 12.14 19.46
C TRP A 41 -5.51 10.73 19.02
N LEU A 42 -4.98 10.55 17.82
CA LEU A 42 -4.51 9.25 17.33
C LEU A 42 -3.31 8.71 18.10
N ARG A 43 -2.61 9.57 18.85
CA ARG A 43 -1.47 9.19 19.69
C ARG A 43 -1.88 8.87 21.13
N LEU A 44 -3.11 9.15 21.54
CA LEU A 44 -3.55 8.75 22.87
C LEU A 44 -3.57 7.21 22.95
N PRO A 45 -3.07 6.64 24.06
CA PRO A 45 -3.26 5.22 24.32
C PRO A 45 -4.77 4.97 24.34
N ASP A 46 -5.20 3.99 23.54
CA ASP A 46 -6.57 3.50 23.60
C ASP A 46 -6.77 3.00 25.04
N ASP A 47 -7.71 3.57 25.78
CA ASP A 47 -7.94 3.33 27.22
C ASP A 47 -8.61 1.97 27.44
N GLY A 48 -8.06 0.91 26.83
CA GLY A 48 -8.53 -0.45 26.95
C GLY A 48 -8.63 -1.27 25.66
N VAL A 49 -8.34 -0.73 24.48
CA VAL A 49 -8.01 -1.58 23.32
C VAL A 49 -6.52 -1.51 23.10
N SER A 50 -5.82 -2.22 23.98
CA SER A 50 -4.60 -2.87 23.56
C SER A 50 -4.96 -3.68 22.33
N VAL A 51 -4.67 -3.15 21.14
CA VAL A 51 -4.34 -4.01 20.01
C VAL A 51 -2.96 -4.58 20.34
N ALA A 52 -2.91 -5.36 21.42
CA ALA A 52 -2.13 -6.58 21.48
C ALA A 52 -2.89 -7.62 20.64
N GLU A 53 -3.34 -7.26 19.43
CA GLU A 53 -3.17 -8.20 18.36
C GLU A 53 -1.67 -8.19 18.14
N GLU A 54 -0.99 -9.14 18.76
CA GLU A 54 0.26 -9.63 18.19
C GLU A 54 0.05 -9.69 16.68
N PRO A 55 0.96 -9.14 15.86
CA PRO A 55 0.77 -9.10 14.43
C PRO A 55 0.43 -10.51 13.94
N VAL A 56 -0.83 -10.70 13.55
CA VAL A 56 -1.31 -12.01 13.14
C VAL A 56 -0.67 -12.27 11.79
N LEU A 57 0.27 -13.21 11.76
CA LEU A 57 0.79 -13.74 10.51
C LEU A 57 -0.34 -14.52 9.84
N LEU A 58 -0.98 -13.90 8.86
CA LEU A 58 -1.95 -14.59 8.02
C LEU A 58 -1.19 -15.52 7.06
N PRO A 59 -1.39 -16.84 7.12
CA PRO A 59 -0.75 -17.76 6.19
C PRO A 59 -1.29 -17.52 4.78
N VAL A 60 -0.41 -17.05 3.89
CA VAL A 60 -0.68 -16.95 2.46
C VAL A 60 -0.15 -18.21 1.80
N TYR A 61 -1.05 -19.02 1.24
CA TYR A 61 -0.68 -20.18 0.44
C TYR A 61 -0.50 -19.75 -1.01
N ILE A 62 0.75 -19.81 -1.51
CA ILE A 62 1.04 -19.65 -2.94
C ILE A 62 0.65 -20.95 -3.63
N GLN A 63 -0.52 -20.97 -4.29
CA GLN A 63 -0.87 -22.11 -5.13
C GLN A 63 -0.11 -22.00 -6.46
N PRO A 64 0.63 -23.05 -6.88
CA PRO A 64 1.12 -23.10 -8.24
C PRO A 64 -0.10 -23.10 -9.18
N SER A 65 -0.09 -22.23 -10.19
CA SER A 65 -1.12 -22.24 -11.22
C SER A 65 -1.21 -23.65 -11.81
N PRO A 66 -2.39 -24.30 -11.83
CA PRO A 66 -2.55 -25.67 -12.32
C PRO A 66 -2.34 -25.79 -13.83
N ASP A 67 -2.29 -24.66 -14.54
CA ASP A 67 -2.02 -24.62 -15.97
C ASP A 67 -0.54 -24.28 -16.19
N PRO A 68 0.26 -25.14 -16.84
CA PRO A 68 1.52 -24.73 -17.44
C PRO A 68 1.16 -23.82 -18.62
N ALA A 69 0.66 -22.62 -18.33
CA ALA A 69 0.59 -21.56 -19.31
C ALA A 69 1.99 -21.52 -19.93
N PRO A 70 2.13 -21.71 -21.26
CA PRO A 70 3.42 -21.50 -21.88
C PRO A 70 3.88 -20.15 -21.38
N ALA A 71 5.15 -20.04 -20.97
CA ALA A 71 5.74 -18.79 -20.51
C ALA A 71 5.60 -17.74 -21.63
N SER A 72 4.42 -17.16 -21.72
CA SER A 72 3.97 -16.10 -22.61
C SER A 72 4.39 -14.78 -21.96
N GLY A 73 5.43 -14.85 -21.12
CA GLY A 73 6.02 -13.73 -20.44
C GLY A 73 6.84 -13.01 -21.47
N ILE A 74 6.33 -11.87 -21.91
CA ILE A 74 7.15 -10.87 -22.58
C ILE A 74 8.23 -10.47 -21.57
N ILE A 75 9.48 -10.60 -21.99
CA ILE A 75 10.62 -10.06 -21.25
C ILE A 75 10.82 -8.63 -21.72
N THR A 76 10.86 -7.73 -20.75
CA THR A 76 11.21 -6.33 -20.99
C THR A 76 12.67 -6.09 -20.62
N LEU A 77 13.46 -5.60 -21.57
CA LEU A 77 14.79 -5.06 -21.37
C LEU A 77 14.73 -3.54 -21.26
N HIS A 78 15.38 -3.00 -20.23
CA HIS A 78 15.58 -1.57 -20.05
C HIS A 78 17.02 -1.21 -20.42
N LEU A 79 17.19 -0.28 -21.35
CA LEU A 79 18.48 0.14 -21.89
C LEU A 79 18.86 1.54 -21.39
N PRO A 80 20.16 1.90 -21.43
CA PRO A 80 20.59 3.28 -21.25
C PRO A 80 19.85 4.22 -22.20
N GLY A 81 19.59 5.45 -21.74
CA GLY A 81 18.81 6.44 -22.53
C GLY A 81 17.29 6.26 -22.46
N GLY A 82 16.78 5.32 -21.65
CA GLY A 82 15.34 5.15 -21.42
C GLY A 82 14.63 4.29 -22.47
N CYS A 83 15.37 3.66 -23.37
CA CYS A 83 14.82 2.73 -24.35
C CYS A 83 14.35 1.43 -23.68
N ARG A 84 13.24 0.88 -24.17
CA ARG A 84 12.63 -0.36 -23.69
C ARG A 84 12.41 -1.31 -24.86
N ILE A 85 12.85 -2.56 -24.72
CA ILE A 85 12.62 -3.61 -25.73
C ILE A 85 11.84 -4.74 -25.08
N ASP A 86 10.73 -5.10 -25.70
CA ASP A 86 9.88 -6.22 -25.30
C ASP A 86 10.13 -7.39 -26.26
N CYS A 87 10.48 -8.55 -25.72
CA CYS A 87 10.77 -9.74 -26.53
C CYS A 87 10.32 -11.02 -25.84
N LEU A 88 10.09 -12.08 -26.61
CA LEU A 88 9.85 -13.40 -26.04
C LEU A 88 11.13 -13.97 -25.43
N PRO A 89 11.04 -14.88 -24.44
CA PRO A 89 12.21 -15.51 -23.83
C PRO A 89 13.13 -16.19 -24.85
N ALA A 90 12.55 -16.78 -25.90
CA ALA A 90 13.28 -17.41 -26.99
C ALA A 90 14.09 -16.42 -27.84
N GLN A 91 13.70 -15.13 -27.88
CA GLN A 91 14.35 -14.09 -28.67
C GLN A 91 15.42 -13.33 -27.88
N LEU A 92 15.47 -13.49 -26.56
CA LEU A 92 16.38 -12.75 -25.68
C LEU A 92 17.86 -12.86 -26.10
N PRO A 93 18.42 -14.03 -26.47
CA PRO A 93 19.82 -14.12 -26.87
C PRO A 93 20.15 -13.27 -28.11
N ASP A 94 19.25 -13.22 -29.08
CA ASP A 94 19.45 -12.48 -30.32
C ASP A 94 19.24 -10.98 -30.11
N VAL A 95 18.28 -10.59 -29.27
CA VAL A 95 18.09 -9.20 -28.85
C VAL A 95 19.32 -8.68 -28.10
N LEU A 96 19.89 -9.47 -27.19
CA LEU A 96 21.11 -9.09 -26.46
C LEU A 96 22.32 -8.92 -27.39
N LYS A 97 22.47 -9.78 -28.40
CA LYS A 97 23.51 -9.62 -29.44
C LYS A 97 23.30 -8.34 -30.24
N ALA A 98 22.07 -8.06 -30.66
CA ALA A 98 21.75 -6.85 -31.43
C ALA A 98 22.04 -5.57 -30.64
N VAL A 99 21.64 -5.53 -29.37
CA VAL A 99 21.93 -4.40 -28.46
C VAL A 99 23.44 -4.21 -28.28
N LYS A 100 24.19 -5.30 -28.07
CA LYS A 100 25.65 -5.22 -27.92
C LYS A 100 26.35 -4.63 -29.15
N HIS A 101 25.79 -4.79 -30.34
CA HIS A 101 26.34 -4.26 -31.58
C HIS A 101 25.83 -2.86 -31.93
N ALA A 102 24.81 -2.34 -31.23
CA ALA A 102 24.27 -1.00 -31.43
C ALA A 102 25.03 0.09 -30.65
N ASP A 103 25.78 -0.29 -29.61
CA ASP A 103 26.68 0.58 -28.83
C ASP A 103 28.13 0.64 -29.40
N ALA A 104 28.36 0.17 -30.64
CA ALA A 104 29.64 0.21 -31.35
C ALA A 104 29.60 1.20 -32.53
#